data_AF-A0A6A3JXW1-F1
#
_entry.id   AF-A0A6A3JXW1-F1
#
_cell.length_a   1.000
_cell.length_b   1.000
_cell.length_c   1.000
_cell.angle_alpha   90.00
_cell.angle_beta   90.00
_cell.angle_gamma   90.00
#
_symmetry.space_group_name_H-M   'P 1'
#
loop_
_entity.id
_entity.type
_entity.pdbx_description
1 polymer ?
#
loop_
_entity_poly.entity_id
_entity_poly.type
_entity_poly.pdbx_seq_one_letter_code
_entity_poly.pdbx_strand_id
1 'polypeptide(L)'
;MITGEDQANVTFSIESSVEPRILEHLAHYVLRRTKNEVTKNALRAEMERKAGSMMNNHVPDVAKLFAEELKMDLREPDIEVRVSKYFLDFDRLVEGQGLAAWV
;
A
#
# COMPACT_ATOMS: atom_id res chain seq x y z
N MET A 1 22.48 -3.95 -25.90
CA MET A 1 23.17 -3.08 -24.93
C MET A 1 22.94 -3.65 -23.56
N ILE A 2 23.98 -4.18 -22.92
CA ILE A 2 23.96 -4.51 -21.49
C ILE A 2 24.59 -3.28 -20.85
N THR A 3 23.80 -2.47 -20.16
CA THR A 3 24.29 -1.31 -19.43
C THR A 3 25.33 -1.83 -18.44
N GLY A 4 26.58 -1.36 -18.52
CA GLY A 4 27.68 -1.78 -17.65
C GLY A 4 27.55 -1.26 -16.21
N GLU A 5 26.32 -1.08 -15.73
CA GLU A 5 26.03 -0.65 -14.38
C GLU A 5 26.14 -1.85 -13.45
N ASP A 6 26.98 -1.70 -12.42
CA ASP A 6 27.09 -2.68 -11.36
C ASP A 6 25.79 -2.69 -10.56
N GLN A 7 25.05 -3.80 -10.63
CA GLN A 7 23.76 -3.98 -9.96
C GLN A 7 23.85 -3.72 -8.44
N ALA A 8 25.02 -3.96 -7.83
CA ALA A 8 25.27 -3.66 -6.42
C ALA A 8 25.27 -2.16 -6.12
N ASN A 9 25.57 -1.32 -7.12
CA ASN A 9 25.65 0.13 -6.99
C ASN A 9 24.30 0.84 -7.17
N VAL A 10 23.29 0.13 -7.67
CA VAL A 10 21.95 0.66 -7.97
C VAL A 10 20.87 0.06 -7.06
N THR A 11 21.20 -1.00 -6.28
CA THR A 11 20.25 -1.67 -5.40
C THR A 11 20.42 -1.23 -3.95
N PHE A 12 19.31 -0.82 -3.33
CA PHE A 12 19.25 -0.52 -1.91
C PHE A 12 18.60 -1.68 -1.14
N SER A 13 19.01 -1.87 0.12
CA SER A 13 18.33 -2.83 0.99
C SER A 13 16.90 -2.38 1.23
N ILE A 14 15.93 -3.30 1.22
CA ILE A 14 14.52 -3.00 1.52
C ILE A 14 14.41 -2.25 2.86
N GLU A 15 15.19 -2.68 3.85
CA GLU A 15 15.25 -2.05 5.18
C GLU A 15 15.73 -0.60 5.15
N SER A 16 16.64 -0.24 4.25
CA SER A 16 17.15 1.13 4.11
C SER A 16 16.25 2.04 3.29
N SER A 17 15.34 1.46 2.51
CA SER A 17 14.42 2.19 1.62
C SER A 17 13.03 2.38 2.22
N VAL A 18 12.70 1.69 3.30
CA VAL A 18 11.40 1.77 3.96
C VAL A 18 11.50 2.71 5.16
N GLU A 19 10.55 3.64 5.27
CA GLU A 19 10.47 4.52 6.43
C GLU A 19 10.32 3.70 7.74
N PRO A 20 11.08 4.00 8.81
CA PRO A 20 11.09 3.17 10.02
C PRO A 20 9.71 2.90 10.64
N ARG A 21 8.81 3.88 10.57
CA ARG A 21 7.43 3.76 11.08
C ARG A 21 6.59 2.79 10.25
N ILE A 22 6.77 2.80 8.94
CA ILE A 22 6.10 1.86 8.04
C ILE A 22 6.61 0.44 8.32
N LEU A 23 7.92 0.27 8.50
CA LEU A 23 8.50 -1.02 8.82
C LEU A 23 7.98 -1.58 10.15
N GLU A 24 7.85 -0.74 11.18
CA GLU A 24 7.26 -1.12 12.47
C GLU A 24 5.80 -1.55 12.34
N HIS A 25 5.02 -0.81 11.55
CA HIS A 25 3.63 -1.16 11.27
C HIS A 25 3.52 -2.51 10.54
N LEU A 26 4.31 -2.70 9.48
CA LEU A 26 4.35 -3.96 8.72
C LEU A 26 4.77 -5.13 9.61
N ALA A 27 5.80 -4.96 10.44
CA ALA A 27 6.25 -5.99 11.38
C ALA A 27 5.11 -6.42 12.30
N HIS A 28 4.48 -5.46 12.97
CA HIS A 28 3.51 -5.73 14.02
C HIS A 28 2.16 -6.23 13.49
N TYR A 29 1.59 -5.52 12.51
CA TYR A 29 0.21 -5.74 12.08
C TYR A 29 0.09 -6.74 10.93
N VAL A 30 1.06 -6.76 10.01
CA VAL A 30 1.01 -7.61 8.82
C VAL A 30 1.75 -8.92 9.06
N LEU A 31 3.02 -8.84 9.47
CA LEU A 31 3.87 -10.03 9.65
C LEU A 31 3.68 -10.69 11.02
N ARG A 32 2.97 -10.05 11.96
CA ARG A 32 2.73 -10.52 13.33
C ARG A 32 4.03 -10.89 14.06
N ARG A 33 5.06 -10.06 13.89
CA ARG A 33 6.42 -10.25 14.44
C ARG A 33 6.93 -8.96 15.06
N THR A 34 7.96 -9.06 15.89
CA THR A 34 8.72 -7.88 16.30
C THR A 34 9.62 -7.41 15.15
N LYS A 35 9.96 -6.12 15.14
CA LYS A 35 10.83 -5.51 14.10
C LYS A 35 12.15 -6.28 13.91
N ASN A 36 12.72 -6.82 14.99
CA ASN A 36 14.00 -7.54 14.97
C ASN A 36 13.88 -8.95 14.38
N GLU A 37 12.67 -9.52 14.29
CA GLU A 37 12.40 -10.85 13.75
C GLU A 37 11.95 -10.81 12.28
N VAL A 38 11.79 -9.61 11.72
CA VAL A 38 11.44 -9.41 10.31
C VAL A 38 12.68 -9.67 9.45
N THR A 39 12.58 -10.67 8.57
CA THR A 39 13.65 -10.99 7.61
C THR A 39 13.36 -10.34 6.26
N LYS A 40 14.42 -10.07 5.49
CA LYS A 40 14.30 -9.58 4.10
C LYS A 40 13.42 -10.45 3.22
N ASN A 41 13.50 -11.77 3.42
CA ASN A 41 12.68 -12.73 2.67
C ASN A 41 11.20 -12.65 3.07
N ALA A 42 10.89 -12.44 4.35
CA ALA A 42 9.51 -12.25 4.80
C ALA A 42 8.93 -10.95 4.24
N LEU A 43 9.70 -9.85 4.23
CA LEU A 43 9.29 -8.59 3.61
C LEU A 43 9.04 -8.75 2.11
N ARG A 44 9.96 -9.40 1.39
CA ARG A 44 9.82 -9.65 -0.05
C ARG A 44 8.58 -10.50 -0.34
N ALA A 45 8.39 -11.61 0.36
CA ALA A 45 7.25 -12.49 0.17
C ALA A 45 5.92 -11.76 0.41
N GLU A 46 5.86 -10.88 1.41
CA GLU A 46 4.67 -10.09 1.69
C GLU A 46 4.42 -9.01 0.63
N MET A 47 5.47 -8.36 0.13
CA MET A 47 5.36 -7.43 -1.00
C MET A 47 4.85 -8.13 -2.26
N GLU A 48 5.38 -9.31 -2.58
CA GLU A 48 4.93 -10.12 -3.72
C GLU A 48 3.49 -10.59 -3.55
N ARG A 49 3.11 -11.06 -2.36
CA ARG A 49 1.73 -11.44 -2.03
C ARG A 49 0.77 -10.27 -2.21
N LYS A 50 1.13 -9.09 -1.70
CA LYS A 50 0.30 -7.88 -1.75
C LYS A 50 0.21 -7.30 -3.16
N ALA A 51 1.30 -7.31 -3.92
CA ALA A 51 1.29 -6.92 -5.33
C ALA A 51 0.45 -7.89 -6.17
N GLY A 52 0.54 -9.20 -5.88
CA GLY A 52 -0.24 -10.24 -6.54
C GLY A 52 -1.74 -10.21 -6.25
N SER A 53 -2.17 -9.58 -5.15
CA SER A 53 -3.60 -9.39 -4.85
C SER A 53 -4.21 -8.15 -5.50
N MET A 54 -3.40 -7.27 -6.10
CA MET A 54 -3.88 -6.08 -6.80
C MET A 54 -4.32 -6.43 -8.22
N MET A 55 -5.28 -5.68 -8.76
CA MET A 55 -5.82 -5.93 -10.10
C MET A 55 -4.68 -5.91 -11.14
N ASN A 56 -4.47 -7.03 -11.84
CA ASN A 56 -3.43 -7.25 -12.84
C ASN A 56 -1.95 -7.26 -12.35
N ASN A 57 -1.66 -7.61 -11.09
CA ASN A 57 -0.29 -7.58 -10.52
C ASN A 57 0.40 -6.21 -10.63
N HIS A 58 -0.38 -5.14 -10.80
CA HIS A 58 0.13 -3.78 -10.91
C HIS A 58 -0.24 -2.99 -9.67
N VAL A 59 0.74 -2.28 -9.10
CA VAL A 59 0.51 -1.34 -8.01
C VAL A 59 0.01 -0.05 -8.64
N PRO A 60 -1.28 0.32 -8.50
CA PRO A 60 -1.75 1.59 -9.02
C PRO A 60 -1.04 2.73 -8.30
N ASP A 61 -0.93 3.89 -8.94
CA ASP A 61 -0.57 5.12 -8.25
C ASP A 61 -1.72 5.48 -7.30
N VAL A 62 -1.62 5.00 -6.07
CA VAL A 62 -2.67 5.13 -5.04
C VAL A 62 -2.98 6.59 -4.74
N ALA A 63 -1.97 7.47 -4.79
CA ALA A 63 -2.16 8.89 -4.55
C ALA A 63 -2.98 9.53 -5.68
N LYS A 64 -2.64 9.23 -6.93
CA LYS A 64 -3.41 9.68 -8.10
C LYS A 64 -4.83 9.12 -8.08
N LEU A 65 -4.98 7.82 -7.81
CA LEU A 65 -6.28 7.14 -7.73
C LEU A 65 -7.21 7.83 -6.72
N PHE A 66 -6.75 8.05 -5.49
CA PHE A 66 -7.56 8.72 -4.48
C PHE A 66 -7.86 10.18 -4.84
N ALA A 67 -6.90 10.91 -5.43
CA ALA A 67 -7.14 12.28 -5.85
C ALA A 67 -8.20 12.39 -6.97
N GLU A 68 -8.24 11.40 -7.87
CA GLU A 68 -9.18 11.37 -9.00
C GLU A 68 -10.57 10.89 -8.59
N GLU A 69 -10.64 9.80 -7.82
CA GLU A 69 -11.87 9.04 -7.57
C GLU A 69 -12.51 9.30 -6.20
N LEU A 70 -11.73 9.69 -5.17
CA LEU A 70 -12.25 9.84 -3.80
C LEU A 70 -12.48 11.32 -3.46
N LYS A 71 -13.65 11.85 -3.84
CA LYS A 71 -14.04 13.25 -3.63
C LYS A 71 -15.29 13.34 -2.76
N MET A 72 -15.24 14.23 -1.76
CA MET A 72 -16.39 14.50 -0.90
C MET A 72 -17.47 15.24 -1.70
N ASP A 73 -18.72 14.74 -1.67
CA ASP A 73 -19.84 15.42 -2.31
C ASP A 73 -20.29 16.62 -1.49
N LEU A 74 -19.82 17.82 -1.86
CA LEU A 74 -20.16 19.07 -1.19
C LEU A 74 -21.61 19.52 -1.44
N ARG A 75 -22.35 18.86 -2.33
CA ARG A 75 -23.78 19.16 -2.59
C ARG A 75 -24.70 18.54 -1.55
N GLU A 76 -24.21 17.56 -0.77
CA GLU A 76 -24.94 17.00 0.38
C GLU A 76 -24.92 18.01 1.55
N PRO A 77 -26.07 18.59 1.92
CA PRO A 77 -26.13 19.59 2.99
C PRO A 77 -25.86 18.98 4.38
N ASP A 78 -26.26 17.72 4.59
CA ASP A 78 -26.07 17.04 5.86
C ASP A 78 -24.59 16.60 6.03
N ILE A 79 -23.92 17.16 7.04
CA ILE A 79 -22.50 16.89 7.29
C ILE A 79 -22.27 15.42 7.65
N GLU A 80 -23.13 14.81 8.46
CA GLU A 80 -22.98 13.43 8.90
C GLU A 80 -23.15 12.47 7.72
N VAL A 81 -24.17 12.70 6.88
CA VAL A 81 -24.40 11.90 5.68
C VAL A 81 -23.26 12.05 4.68
N ARG A 82 -22.76 13.28 4.46
CA ARG A 82 -21.64 13.56 3.56
C ARG A 82 -20.35 12.86 3.98
N VAL A 83 -19.99 12.95 5.25
CA VAL A 83 -18.79 12.28 5.79
C VAL A 83 -18.95 10.77 5.69
N SER A 84 -20.14 10.24 6.04
CA SER A 84 -20.41 8.80 5.95
C SER A 84 -20.31 8.27 4.52
N LYS A 85 -20.86 9.01 3.54
CA LYS A 85 -20.74 8.67 2.11
C LYS A 85 -19.29 8.65 1.64
N TYR A 86 -18.48 9.63 2.05
CA TYR A 86 -17.06 9.68 1.70
C TYR A 86 -16.31 8.41 2.16
N PHE A 87 -16.53 7.96 3.41
CA PHE A 87 -15.89 6.74 3.90
C PHE A 87 -16.44 5.47 3.26
N LEU A 88 -17.74 5.43 2.93
CA LEU A 88 -18.31 4.31 2.16
C LEU A 88 -17.70 4.21 0.75
N ASP A 89 -17.46 5.33 0.09
CA ASP A 89 -16.83 5.37 -1.23
C ASP A 89 -15.34 5.01 -1.15
N PHE A 90 -14.67 5.38 -0.06
CA PHE A 90 -13.31 4.89 0.25
C PHE A 90 -13.28 3.36 0.35
N ASP A 91 -14.17 2.76 1.15
CA ASP A 91 -14.21 1.30 1.33
C ASP A 91 -14.41 0.60 -0.02
N ARG A 92 -15.38 1.07 -0.83
CA ARG A 92 -15.65 0.55 -2.18
C ARG A 92 -14.44 0.65 -3.10
N LEU A 93 -13.73 1.79 -3.08
CA LEU A 93 -12.56 2.01 -3.92
C LEU A 93 -11.40 1.10 -3.51
N VAL A 94 -11.16 0.95 -2.21
CA VAL A 94 -10.11 0.09 -1.66
C VAL A 94 -10.40 -1.38 -1.95
N GLU A 95 -11.65 -1.82 -1.81
CA GLU A 95 -12.08 -3.18 -2.15
C GLU A 95 -11.97 -3.45 -3.65
N GLY A 96 -12.51 -2.55 -4.49
CA GLY A 96 -12.51 -2.70 -5.95
C GLY A 96 -11.12 -2.76 -6.58
N GLN A 97 -10.12 -2.16 -5.92
CA GLN A 97 -8.72 -2.16 -6.39
C GLN A 97 -7.88 -3.29 -5.78
N GLY A 98 -8.45 -4.14 -4.91
CA GLY A 98 -7.70 -5.16 -4.18
C GLY A 98 -6.69 -4.58 -3.18
N LEU A 99 -6.87 -3.31 -2.79
CA LEU A 99 -6.04 -2.63 -1.80
C LEU A 99 -6.40 -3.06 -0.38
N ALA A 100 -7.64 -3.53 -0.17
CA ALA A 100 -8.04 -4.17 1.07
C ALA A 100 -7.13 -5.38 1.37
N ALA A 101 -6.44 -5.36 2.51
CA ALA A 101 -5.88 -6.58 3.05
C ALA A 101 -7.01 -7.31 3.76
N TRP A 102 -7.43 -8.48 3.25
CA TRP A 102 -8.21 -9.40 4.08
C TRP A 102 -7.31 -9.78 5.26
N VAL A 103 -7.66 -9.31 6.45
CA VAL A 103 -7.07 -9.69 7.74
C VAL A 103 -7.94 -10.78 8.36
#